data_AF-A0AAU6M0T1-F1
#
_entry.id   AF-A0AAU6M0T1-F1
#
_cell.length_a   1.000
_cell.length_b   1.000
_cell.length_c   1.000
_cell.angle_alpha   90.00
_cell.angle_beta   90.00
_cell.angle_gamma   90.00
#
_symmetry.space_group_name_H-M   'P 1'
#
loop_
_entity.id
_entity.type
_entity.pdbx_description
1 polymer ?
#
loop_
_entity_poly.entity_id
_entity_poly.type
_entity_poly.pdbx_seq_one_letter_code
_entity_poly.pdbx_strand_id
1 'polypeptide(L)'
;MAREFQRGHKAKISDLTPGTDLYVGVQIAGPGLTFDISCFGLDANEQLSDDRYFIFFNQPKSPEESIQLLGAQAGDTESFRVTLDRVPASIHKLSFTATLDGAGQMAQVGPGYIRIVAGGEEVVRYAFTGSEFTTERAVMLGDFYLKDVWRFAAVGQGFDGGLDALLKNFGGEVAEEEPAAPQPQSAAPSFAPPAQASAPPPAFGAPAAPQAPQPAPSFGAPAAPAPTPQQQMHAAPTIVAPLAPQGGSMPPPPPPPPAPYGQPGQPPQQPQFGQVPGQAPAPYGQPAPAPYGQQAPAPYGQQPPGMQGGMPQGVPQGAPQTGAGLLAALQPYKETATGQRWTSQNQQLMRVDLTNGGGGVLARQGSMVMYQGKVDFGYKGAGFAGRIVGNATGQEMQLMRCTGRGQVFLAEEGAHLHAVELQGDGICVSSENVLAFDESLQYEVRRIEGHGIPGGALFTMQFQGTGTVVVKTHGVPVVLPVTPTTFADCNAVVAWSSASQVIVSSQVRLRRNAYPGHSGETVNLQFRGAPGNFIVVQPYEV
;
A
#
# COMPACT_ATOMS: atom_id res chain seq x y z
N MET A 1 -15.57 33.42 9.89
CA MET A 1 -16.73 32.63 9.42
C MET A 1 -16.40 32.13 8.02
N ALA A 2 -16.60 30.85 7.76
CA ALA A 2 -16.37 30.27 6.44
C ALA A 2 -17.28 30.95 5.39
N ARG A 3 -16.76 31.19 4.19
CA ARG A 3 -17.61 31.60 3.07
C ARG A 3 -18.38 30.39 2.55
N GLU A 4 -19.70 30.51 2.52
CA GLU A 4 -20.55 29.52 1.87
C GLU A 4 -20.55 29.72 0.36
N PHE A 5 -20.19 28.66 -0.36
CA PHE A 5 -20.16 28.61 -1.80
C PHE A 5 -21.38 27.87 -2.32
N GLN A 6 -21.87 28.31 -3.46
CA GLN A 6 -22.85 27.60 -4.27
C GLN A 6 -22.18 27.13 -5.55
N ARG A 7 -22.80 26.17 -6.23
CA ARG A 7 -22.33 25.67 -7.52
C ARG A 7 -22.01 26.82 -8.48
N GLY A 8 -20.81 26.83 -9.03
CA GLY A 8 -20.31 27.88 -9.93
C GLY A 8 -19.60 29.06 -9.25
N HIS A 9 -19.64 29.19 -7.92
CA HIS A 9 -18.91 30.25 -7.21
C HIS A 9 -17.40 30.09 -7.34
N LYS A 10 -16.69 31.22 -7.44
CA LYS A 10 -15.24 31.28 -7.60
C LYS A 10 -14.63 32.38 -6.73
N ALA A 11 -13.50 32.10 -6.08
CA ALA A 11 -12.74 33.11 -5.33
C ALA A 11 -11.23 32.92 -5.52
N LYS A 12 -10.45 34.00 -5.32
CA LYS A 12 -9.00 33.87 -5.20
C LYS A 12 -8.66 33.28 -3.84
N ILE A 13 -7.65 32.40 -3.78
CA ILE A 13 -7.19 31.85 -2.49
C ILE A 13 -6.64 32.98 -1.60
N SER A 14 -5.95 33.95 -2.18
CA SER A 14 -5.43 35.13 -1.48
C SER A 14 -6.51 35.99 -0.80
N ASP A 15 -7.75 35.95 -1.30
CA ASP A 15 -8.87 36.70 -0.71
C ASP A 15 -9.54 35.93 0.44
N LEU A 16 -9.12 34.67 0.68
CA LEU A 16 -9.65 33.74 1.68
C LEU A 16 -8.64 33.50 2.79
N THR A 17 -7.36 33.40 2.45
CA THR A 17 -6.27 33.12 3.38
C THR A 17 -4.94 33.62 2.84
N PRO A 18 -4.01 34.10 3.70
CA PRO A 18 -2.64 34.38 3.31
C PRO A 18 -1.78 33.11 3.18
N GLY A 19 -2.24 31.98 3.72
CA GLY A 19 -1.52 30.71 3.70
C GLY A 19 -1.71 29.96 2.39
N THR A 20 -0.67 29.24 1.97
CA THR A 20 -0.65 28.39 0.77
C THR A 20 -0.70 26.90 1.09
N ASP A 21 -0.56 26.54 2.37
CA ASP A 21 -0.83 25.21 2.91
C ASP A 21 -2.31 25.14 3.35
N LEU A 22 -3.06 24.34 2.59
CA LEU A 22 -4.49 24.22 2.69
C LEU A 22 -4.86 22.79 3.01
N TYR A 23 -5.89 22.64 3.84
CA TYR A 23 -6.54 21.37 4.06
C TYR A 23 -7.87 21.38 3.31
N VAL A 24 -8.09 20.38 2.47
CA VAL A 24 -9.32 20.20 1.69
C VAL A 24 -10.04 18.97 2.23
N GLY A 25 -11.17 19.18 2.88
CA GLY A 25 -11.99 18.12 3.46
C GLY A 25 -13.22 17.85 2.58
N VAL A 26 -13.51 16.58 2.33
CA VAL A 26 -14.73 16.15 1.64
C VAL A 26 -15.53 15.24 2.57
N GLN A 27 -16.77 15.60 2.80
CA GLN A 27 -17.73 14.75 3.48
C GLN A 27 -18.82 14.34 2.48
N ILE A 28 -18.98 13.03 2.34
CA ILE A 28 -19.99 12.42 1.49
C ILE A 28 -20.43 11.09 2.10
N ALA A 29 -21.73 10.81 2.07
CA ALA A 29 -22.28 9.57 2.59
C ALA A 29 -23.61 9.24 1.91
N GLY A 30 -23.91 7.96 1.76
CA GLY A 30 -25.14 7.46 1.17
C GLY A 30 -25.42 6.04 1.64
N PRO A 31 -26.69 5.65 1.92
CA PRO A 31 -27.01 4.31 2.38
C PRO A 31 -26.61 3.25 1.35
N GLY A 32 -25.69 2.35 1.72
CA GLY A 32 -25.22 1.27 0.84
C GLY A 32 -24.38 1.74 -0.35
N LEU A 33 -23.89 2.99 -0.32
CA LEU A 33 -23.01 3.55 -1.34
C LEU A 33 -21.61 3.72 -0.78
N THR A 34 -20.62 3.38 -1.61
CA THR A 34 -19.20 3.62 -1.34
C THR A 34 -18.72 4.72 -2.28
N PHE A 35 -17.93 5.65 -1.76
CA PHE A 35 -17.41 6.78 -2.52
C PHE A 35 -15.88 6.77 -2.46
N ASP A 36 -15.24 6.90 -3.61
CA ASP A 36 -13.82 7.19 -3.71
C ASP A 36 -13.65 8.69 -3.97
N ILE A 37 -12.83 9.36 -3.14
CA ILE A 37 -12.50 10.76 -3.35
C ILE A 37 -11.10 10.84 -3.93
N SER A 38 -10.94 11.57 -5.02
CA SER A 38 -9.67 11.71 -5.71
C SER A 38 -9.40 13.14 -6.14
N CYS A 39 -8.14 13.46 -6.40
CA CYS A 39 -7.68 14.74 -6.91
C CYS A 39 -6.87 14.55 -8.18
N PHE A 40 -7.27 15.21 -9.27
CA PHE A 40 -6.55 15.21 -10.54
C PHE A 40 -5.73 16.49 -10.68
N GLY A 41 -4.41 16.38 -10.78
CA GLY A 41 -3.54 17.46 -11.23
C GLY A 41 -3.46 17.49 -12.75
N LEU A 42 -3.92 18.58 -13.34
CA LEU A 42 -4.09 18.76 -14.77
C LEU A 42 -3.16 19.86 -15.29
N ASP A 43 -2.72 19.70 -16.53
CA ASP A 43 -1.87 20.65 -17.24
C ASP A 43 -2.66 21.89 -17.72
N ALA A 44 -2.00 22.77 -18.47
CA ALA A 44 -2.61 23.98 -19.03
C ALA A 44 -3.74 23.70 -20.05
N ASN A 45 -3.80 22.48 -20.60
CA ASN A 45 -4.85 22.03 -21.52
C ASN A 45 -5.98 21.29 -20.78
N GLU A 46 -5.98 21.32 -19.45
CA GLU A 46 -6.88 20.55 -18.59
C GLU A 46 -6.76 19.03 -18.77
N GLN A 47 -5.58 18.53 -19.16
CA GLN A 47 -5.30 17.11 -19.34
C GLN A 47 -4.46 16.54 -18.20
N LEU A 48 -4.71 15.28 -17.86
CA LEU A 48 -3.85 14.50 -16.97
C LEU A 48 -2.60 14.07 -17.76
N SER A 49 -1.64 14.98 -17.89
CA SER A 49 -0.41 14.74 -18.65
C SER A 49 0.64 13.90 -17.88
N ASP A 50 0.46 13.76 -16.56
CA ASP A 50 1.35 13.01 -15.68
C ASP A 50 0.50 12.30 -14.62
N ASP A 51 0.37 10.98 -14.77
CA ASP A 51 -0.47 10.14 -13.91
C ASP A 51 -0.08 10.21 -12.43
N ARG A 52 1.15 10.63 -12.10
CA ARG A 52 1.61 10.81 -10.71
C ARG A 52 0.89 11.93 -9.97
N TYR A 53 0.12 12.76 -10.69
CA TYR A 53 -0.72 13.80 -10.12
C TYR A 53 -2.20 13.40 -10.05
N PHE A 54 -2.54 12.14 -10.36
CA PHE A 54 -3.82 11.57 -9.97
C PHE A 54 -3.71 11.01 -8.55
N ILE A 55 -4.16 11.77 -7.55
CA ILE A 55 -4.05 11.42 -6.14
C ILE A 55 -5.33 10.72 -5.68
N PHE A 56 -5.18 9.49 -5.24
CA PHE A 56 -6.25 8.62 -4.74
C PHE A 56 -5.64 7.60 -3.77
N PHE A 57 -6.44 6.70 -3.20
CA PHE A 57 -5.99 5.80 -2.13
C PHE A 57 -4.72 4.97 -2.46
N ASN A 58 -4.49 4.58 -3.73
CA ASN A 58 -3.31 3.81 -4.14
C ASN A 58 -2.11 4.69 -4.54
N GLN A 59 -2.32 5.99 -4.74
CA GLN A 59 -1.27 6.98 -4.99
C GLN A 59 -1.54 8.19 -4.10
N PRO A 60 -1.28 8.08 -2.78
CA PRO A 60 -1.75 9.05 -1.80
C PRO A 60 -0.97 10.36 -1.83
N LYS A 61 0.10 10.48 -2.62
CA LYS A 61 0.91 11.70 -2.68
C LYS A 61 1.49 11.96 -4.06
N SER A 62 1.62 13.24 -4.37
CA SER A 62 2.37 13.75 -5.53
C SER A 62 3.89 13.61 -5.30
N PRO A 63 4.72 13.60 -6.36
CA PRO A 63 6.17 13.40 -6.25
C PRO A 63 6.89 14.35 -5.30
N GLU A 64 6.47 15.62 -5.31
CA GLU A 64 6.98 16.70 -4.48
C GLU A 64 6.12 16.95 -3.24
N GLU A 65 5.17 16.06 -2.96
CA GLU A 65 4.26 16.09 -1.81
C GLU A 65 3.48 17.41 -1.68
N SER A 66 3.23 18.10 -2.80
CA SER A 66 2.38 19.29 -2.86
C SER A 66 0.92 18.96 -2.60
N ILE A 67 0.52 17.72 -2.91
CA ILE A 67 -0.80 17.14 -2.63
C ILE A 67 -0.58 15.82 -1.91
N GLN A 68 -1.27 15.63 -0.79
CA GLN A 68 -1.24 14.42 0.03
C GLN A 68 -2.64 14.07 0.50
N LEU A 69 -3.05 12.82 0.31
CA LEU A 69 -4.27 12.22 0.85
C LEU A 69 -4.03 11.84 2.31
N LEU A 70 -4.88 12.35 3.20
CA LEU A 70 -4.81 12.14 4.65
C LEU A 70 -5.89 11.18 5.17
N GLY A 71 -6.84 10.79 4.32
CA GLY A 71 -8.01 9.98 4.67
C GLY A 71 -9.01 10.73 5.55
N ALA A 72 -9.84 9.97 6.28
CA ALA A 72 -10.89 10.52 7.13
C ALA A 72 -10.33 11.31 8.32
N GLN A 73 -10.74 12.58 8.45
CA GLN A 73 -10.20 13.51 9.44
C GLN A 73 -11.27 14.53 9.83
N ALA A 74 -11.38 14.87 11.11
CA ALA A 74 -12.25 15.95 11.62
C ALA A 74 -13.71 15.94 11.09
N GLY A 75 -14.30 14.76 10.90
CA GLY A 75 -15.68 14.57 10.40
C GLY A 75 -15.82 14.50 8.88
N ASP A 76 -14.73 14.68 8.13
CA ASP A 76 -14.67 14.50 6.69
C ASP A 76 -14.46 13.02 6.34
N THR A 77 -15.13 12.56 5.28
CA THR A 77 -14.97 11.19 4.75
C THR A 77 -13.55 10.99 4.22
N GLU A 78 -13.03 11.99 3.53
CA GLU A 78 -11.68 11.99 2.95
C GLU A 78 -11.12 13.41 2.97
N SER A 79 -9.80 13.53 3.16
CA SER A 79 -9.15 14.83 3.30
C SER A 79 -7.80 14.87 2.61
N PHE A 80 -7.42 16.05 2.14
CA PHE A 80 -6.18 16.29 1.43
C PHE A 80 -5.43 17.46 2.05
N ARG A 81 -4.11 17.36 2.11
CA ARG A 81 -3.21 18.50 2.28
C ARG A 81 -2.78 19.00 0.90
N VAL A 82 -2.89 20.29 0.67
CA VAL A 82 -2.51 20.95 -0.58
C VAL A 82 -1.60 22.14 -0.27
N THR A 83 -0.32 22.03 -0.60
CA THR A 83 0.66 23.11 -0.53
C THR A 83 0.84 23.74 -1.91
N LEU A 84 0.08 24.80 -2.19
CA LEU A 84 -0.01 25.43 -3.51
C LEU A 84 1.34 25.94 -4.06
N ASP A 85 2.26 26.38 -3.18
CA ASP A 85 3.60 26.86 -3.59
C ASP A 85 4.55 25.73 -4.00
N ARG A 86 4.23 24.49 -3.64
CA ARG A 86 5.01 23.31 -4.05
C ARG A 86 4.48 22.69 -5.33
N VAL A 87 3.30 23.07 -5.80
CA VAL A 87 2.71 22.54 -7.04
C VAL A 87 3.60 22.97 -8.22
N PRO A 88 4.14 22.03 -9.01
CA PRO A 88 5.04 22.36 -10.09
C PRO A 88 4.33 23.13 -11.21
N ALA A 89 5.09 23.96 -11.91
CA ALA A 89 4.58 24.85 -12.95
C ALA A 89 3.95 24.13 -14.16
N SER A 90 4.14 22.82 -14.30
CA SER A 90 3.44 22.01 -15.30
C SER A 90 1.96 21.84 -14.97
N ILE A 91 1.58 21.85 -13.68
CA ILE A 91 0.23 21.63 -13.20
C ILE A 91 -0.48 22.97 -13.00
N HIS A 92 -1.59 23.17 -13.70
CA HIS A 92 -2.37 24.41 -13.69
C HIS A 92 -3.70 24.27 -12.98
N LYS A 93 -4.17 23.05 -12.71
CA LYS A 93 -5.47 22.81 -12.09
C LYS A 93 -5.46 21.54 -11.25
N LEU A 94 -6.06 21.60 -10.07
CA LEU A 94 -6.29 20.47 -9.17
C LEU A 94 -7.80 20.27 -9.04
N SER A 95 -8.31 19.16 -9.55
CA SER A 95 -9.75 18.87 -9.58
C SER A 95 -10.12 17.78 -8.59
N PHE A 96 -10.94 18.12 -7.60
CA PHE A 96 -11.41 17.19 -6.57
C PHE A 96 -12.71 16.54 -7.01
N THR A 97 -12.74 15.21 -7.04
CA THR A 97 -13.87 14.43 -7.53
C THR A 97 -14.31 13.39 -6.52
N ALA A 98 -15.59 13.04 -6.55
CA ALA A 98 -16.17 11.91 -5.86
C ALA A 98 -16.71 10.92 -6.91
N THR A 99 -16.34 9.66 -6.83
CA THR A 99 -16.82 8.58 -7.71
C THR A 99 -17.49 7.51 -6.89
N LEU A 100 -18.62 6.98 -7.37
CA LEU A 100 -19.27 5.83 -6.74
C LEU A 100 -18.55 4.53 -7.11
N ASP A 101 -18.15 3.78 -6.09
CA ASP A 101 -17.70 2.40 -6.23
C ASP A 101 -18.90 1.44 -6.11
N GLY A 102 -19.10 0.59 -7.12
CA GLY A 102 -20.22 -0.36 -7.18
C GLY A 102 -21.50 0.19 -7.81
N ALA A 103 -22.65 -0.40 -7.46
CA ALA A 103 -23.94 0.00 -8.04
C ALA A 103 -24.54 1.19 -7.28
N GLY A 104 -25.05 2.19 -8.00
CA GLY A 104 -25.66 3.37 -7.38
C GLY A 104 -25.69 4.59 -8.31
N GLN A 105 -26.29 5.67 -7.83
CA GLN A 105 -26.34 6.97 -8.51
C GLN A 105 -26.15 8.09 -7.49
N MET A 106 -25.55 9.19 -7.92
CA MET A 106 -25.28 10.37 -7.09
C MET A 106 -26.57 11.03 -6.59
N ALA A 107 -27.73 10.79 -7.24
CA ALA A 107 -29.04 11.19 -6.72
C ALA A 107 -29.38 10.60 -5.34
N GLN A 108 -28.75 9.49 -4.96
CA GLN A 108 -29.01 8.76 -3.71
C GLN A 108 -28.11 9.20 -2.56
N VAL A 109 -27.19 10.15 -2.79
CA VAL A 109 -26.30 10.66 -1.75
C VAL A 109 -27.05 11.57 -0.77
N GLY A 110 -26.70 11.44 0.52
CA GLY A 110 -27.15 12.37 1.55
C GLY A 110 -26.48 13.75 1.43
N PRO A 111 -26.76 14.67 2.35
CA PRO A 111 -26.04 15.94 2.42
C PRO A 111 -24.54 15.71 2.54
N GLY A 112 -23.79 16.41 1.70
CA GLY A 112 -22.33 16.37 1.64
C GLY A 112 -21.74 17.78 1.53
N TYR A 113 -20.43 17.88 1.64
CA TYR A 113 -19.72 19.12 1.37
C TYR A 113 -18.27 18.88 0.94
N ILE A 114 -17.70 19.88 0.26
CA ILE A 114 -16.25 20.11 0.18
C ILE A 114 -15.93 21.40 0.93
N ARG A 115 -14.88 21.38 1.74
CA ARG A 115 -14.43 22.54 2.52
C ARG A 115 -12.94 22.77 2.38
N ILE A 116 -12.53 24.01 2.59
CA ILE A 116 -11.14 24.42 2.66
C ILE A 116 -10.88 25.00 4.04
N VAL A 117 -9.84 24.49 4.70
CA VAL A 117 -9.36 24.93 6.00
C VAL A 117 -7.94 25.47 5.82
N ALA A 118 -7.67 26.65 6.37
CA ALA A 118 -6.35 27.27 6.33
C ALA A 118 -6.04 27.87 7.70
N GLY A 119 -4.83 27.61 8.22
CA GLY A 119 -4.43 28.08 9.55
C GLY A 119 -5.32 27.55 10.70
N GLY A 120 -5.98 26.40 10.50
CA GLY A 120 -6.91 25.82 11.47
C GLY A 120 -8.35 26.37 11.41
N GLU A 121 -8.63 27.34 10.54
CA GLU A 121 -9.98 27.87 10.35
C GLU A 121 -10.57 27.46 9.00
N GLU A 122 -11.86 27.11 9.00
CA GLU A 122 -12.60 26.86 7.76
C GLU A 122 -12.84 28.20 7.03
N VAL A 123 -12.31 28.30 5.82
CA VAL A 123 -12.38 29.52 4.99
C VAL A 123 -13.43 29.41 3.88
N VAL A 124 -13.70 28.20 3.39
CA VAL A 124 -14.70 27.92 2.36
C VAL A 124 -15.45 26.64 2.69
N ARG A 125 -16.76 26.64 2.45
CA ARG A 125 -17.60 25.44 2.43
C ARG A 125 -18.54 25.49 1.23
N TYR A 126 -18.51 24.46 0.41
CA TYR A 126 -19.53 24.20 -0.61
C TYR A 126 -20.31 22.96 -0.20
N ALA A 127 -21.57 23.15 0.18
CA ALA A 127 -22.48 22.05 0.50
C ALA A 127 -23.24 21.61 -0.75
N PHE A 128 -23.47 20.31 -0.88
CA PHE A 128 -24.25 19.72 -1.97
C PHE A 128 -25.18 18.61 -1.47
N THR A 129 -26.23 18.32 -2.22
CA THR A 129 -27.18 17.24 -1.90
C THR A 129 -27.48 16.38 -3.13
N GLY A 130 -27.90 15.12 -2.93
CA GLY A 130 -28.25 14.23 -4.03
C GLY A 130 -29.29 14.76 -5.00
N SER A 131 -30.19 15.64 -4.54
CA SER A 131 -31.16 16.32 -5.42
C SER A 131 -30.54 17.20 -6.51
N GLU A 132 -29.26 17.53 -6.44
CA GLU A 132 -28.52 18.25 -7.49
C GLU A 132 -28.03 17.33 -8.63
N PHE A 133 -28.15 16.01 -8.43
CA PHE A 133 -27.72 14.98 -9.35
C PHE A 133 -28.89 14.07 -9.74
N THR A 134 -28.72 13.34 -10.83
CA THR A 134 -29.68 12.41 -11.41
C THR A 134 -29.00 11.05 -11.59
N THR A 135 -28.62 10.69 -12.81
CA THR A 135 -28.07 9.37 -13.16
C THR A 135 -26.57 9.27 -12.97
N GLU A 136 -25.92 10.37 -12.58
CA GLU A 136 -24.47 10.46 -12.56
C GLU A 136 -23.85 9.54 -11.53
N ARG A 137 -22.67 9.01 -11.85
CA ARG A 137 -21.91 8.08 -11.00
C ARG A 137 -20.61 8.68 -10.49
N ALA A 138 -20.24 9.85 -10.98
CA ALA A 138 -19.14 10.64 -10.48
C ALA A 138 -19.50 12.13 -10.48
N VAL A 139 -18.85 12.92 -9.62
CA VAL A 139 -19.05 14.36 -9.51
C VAL A 139 -17.71 15.04 -9.30
N MET A 140 -17.43 16.09 -10.08
CA MET A 140 -16.38 17.05 -9.81
C MET A 140 -16.89 18.08 -8.80
N LEU A 141 -16.35 18.04 -7.59
CA LEU A 141 -16.80 18.82 -6.44
C LEU A 141 -16.27 20.25 -6.49
N GLY A 142 -14.97 20.40 -6.73
CA GLY A 142 -14.32 21.71 -6.78
C GLY A 142 -12.93 21.67 -7.38
N ASP A 143 -12.52 22.80 -7.93
CA ASP A 143 -11.25 22.96 -8.62
C ASP A 143 -10.42 24.07 -7.99
N PHE A 144 -9.15 23.78 -7.72
CA PHE A 144 -8.13 24.82 -7.65
C PHE A 144 -7.57 25.03 -9.05
N TYR A 145 -7.51 26.25 -9.55
CA TYR A 145 -6.93 26.52 -10.86
C TYR A 145 -6.09 27.79 -10.83
N LEU A 146 -4.98 27.73 -11.55
CA LEU A 146 -4.00 28.80 -11.68
C LEU A 146 -4.36 29.65 -12.91
N LYS A 147 -4.56 30.95 -12.67
CA LYS A 147 -4.50 31.98 -13.72
C LYS A 147 -3.28 32.84 -13.44
N ASP A 148 -3.48 34.09 -13.03
CA ASP A 148 -2.41 34.92 -12.45
C ASP A 148 -2.12 34.54 -11.00
N VAL A 149 -3.13 34.03 -10.30
CA VAL A 149 -3.09 33.54 -8.92
C VAL A 149 -3.94 32.29 -8.80
N TRP A 150 -3.69 31.47 -7.78
CA TRP A 150 -4.55 30.33 -7.45
C TRP A 150 -5.95 30.79 -7.05
N ARG A 151 -6.95 30.09 -7.59
CA ARG A 151 -8.37 30.34 -7.35
C ARG A 151 -9.07 29.02 -7.05
N PHE A 152 -10.10 29.07 -6.22
CA PHE A 152 -11.00 27.94 -6.02
C PHE A 152 -12.32 28.18 -6.76
N ALA A 153 -12.87 27.13 -7.36
CA ALA A 153 -14.22 27.07 -7.92
C ALA A 153 -15.01 25.91 -7.29
N ALA A 154 -16.23 26.19 -6.82
CA ALA A 154 -17.21 25.14 -6.55
C ALA A 154 -17.85 24.72 -7.88
N VAL A 155 -17.78 23.44 -8.24
CA VAL A 155 -18.09 22.97 -9.60
C VAL A 155 -19.41 22.20 -9.66
N GLY A 156 -19.54 21.14 -8.87
CA GLY A 156 -20.74 20.29 -8.80
C GLY A 156 -21.14 19.66 -10.12
N GLN A 157 -20.20 19.33 -11.01
CA GLN A 157 -20.50 18.75 -12.33
C GLN A 157 -20.51 17.22 -12.25
N GLY A 158 -21.64 16.61 -12.60
CA GLY A 158 -21.78 15.15 -12.62
C GLY A 158 -21.34 14.51 -13.94
N PHE A 159 -21.00 13.22 -13.88
CA PHE A 159 -20.61 12.37 -15.00
C PHE A 159 -21.30 11.00 -14.91
N ASP A 160 -22.07 10.63 -15.94
CA ASP A 160 -22.82 9.36 -16.00
C ASP A 160 -21.90 8.13 -16.07
N GLY A 161 -20.82 8.21 -16.85
CA GLY A 161 -19.87 7.11 -17.03
C GLY A 161 -18.89 6.90 -15.87
N GLY A 162 -19.13 7.52 -14.70
CA GLY A 162 -18.30 7.35 -13.52
C GLY A 162 -16.86 7.81 -13.72
N LEU A 163 -15.91 7.07 -13.15
CA LEU A 163 -14.49 7.37 -13.27
C LEU A 163 -13.98 7.32 -14.71
N ASP A 164 -14.47 6.39 -15.54
CA ASP A 164 -14.05 6.28 -16.95
C ASP A 164 -14.41 7.54 -17.75
N ALA A 165 -15.57 8.12 -17.49
CA ALA A 165 -15.97 9.38 -18.12
C ALA A 165 -15.12 10.57 -17.62
N LEU A 166 -14.71 10.58 -16.35
CA LEU A 166 -13.78 11.57 -15.82
C LEU A 166 -12.39 11.44 -16.45
N LEU A 167 -11.85 10.22 -16.56
CA LEU A 167 -10.55 9.96 -17.19
C LEU A 167 -10.56 10.40 -18.66
N LYS A 168 -11.60 10.03 -19.42
CA LYS A 168 -11.77 10.50 -20.81
C LYS A 168 -11.89 12.03 -20.90
N ASN A 169 -12.61 12.65 -19.95
CA ASN A 169 -12.74 14.10 -19.88
C ASN A 169 -11.39 14.81 -19.66
N PHE A 170 -10.49 14.19 -18.89
CA PHE A 170 -9.13 14.70 -18.64
C PHE A 170 -8.09 14.17 -19.64
N GLY A 171 -8.52 13.57 -20.77
CA GLY A 171 -7.62 13.09 -21.81
C GLY A 171 -6.84 11.82 -21.47
N GLY A 172 -7.22 11.10 -20.42
CA GLY A 172 -6.66 9.79 -20.08
C GLY A 172 -7.11 8.70 -21.06
N GLU A 173 -6.18 7.83 -21.46
CA GLU A 173 -6.50 6.63 -22.23
C GLU A 173 -7.13 5.59 -21.30
N VAL A 174 -8.42 5.32 -21.49
CA VAL A 174 -9.05 4.12 -20.91
C VAL A 174 -8.70 2.97 -21.84
N ALA A 175 -7.88 2.02 -21.39
CA ALA A 175 -7.63 0.79 -22.14
C ALA A 175 -8.98 0.11 -22.41
N GLU A 176 -9.40 0.06 -23.68
CA GLU A 176 -10.65 -0.56 -24.08
C GLU A 176 -10.58 -2.06 -23.77
N GLU A 177 -11.50 -2.52 -22.94
CA GLU A 177 -11.72 -3.95 -22.73
C GLU A 177 -12.28 -4.52 -24.06
N GLU A 178 -11.46 -5.29 -24.76
CA GLU A 178 -11.89 -6.00 -25.97
C GLU A 178 -13.06 -6.92 -25.61
N PRO A 179 -14.21 -6.87 -26.32
CA PRO A 179 -15.35 -7.70 -26.00
C PRO A 179 -14.92 -9.17 -25.99
N ALA A 180 -15.03 -9.82 -24.84
CA ALA A 180 -14.70 -11.22 -24.68
C ALA A 180 -15.40 -12.03 -25.79
N ALA A 181 -14.61 -12.66 -26.65
CA ALA A 181 -15.12 -13.59 -27.63
C ALA A 181 -15.95 -14.68 -26.91
N PRO A 182 -17.12 -15.07 -27.43
CA PRO A 182 -17.95 -16.09 -26.80
C PRO A 182 -17.15 -17.38 -26.66
N GLN A 183 -16.93 -17.80 -25.42
CA GLN A 183 -16.28 -19.07 -25.11
C GLN A 183 -17.11 -20.22 -25.71
N PRO A 184 -16.51 -21.16 -26.46
CA PRO A 184 -17.20 -22.38 -26.86
C PRO A 184 -17.58 -23.17 -25.59
N GLN A 185 -18.87 -23.45 -25.43
CA GLN A 185 -19.39 -24.31 -24.37
C GLN A 185 -18.63 -25.64 -24.37
N SER A 186 -17.94 -25.93 -23.26
CA SER A 186 -17.36 -27.23 -22.98
C SER A 186 -18.49 -28.25 -22.85
N ALA A 187 -18.67 -29.10 -23.86
CA ALA A 187 -19.47 -30.31 -23.73
C ALA A 187 -18.85 -31.20 -22.64
N ALA A 188 -19.64 -31.59 -21.65
CA ALA A 188 -19.23 -32.57 -20.66
C ALA A 188 -18.84 -33.89 -21.38
N PRO A 189 -17.75 -34.56 -20.98
CA PRO A 189 -17.40 -35.87 -21.53
C PRO A 189 -18.44 -36.90 -21.08
N SER A 190 -19.27 -37.33 -22.02
CA SER A 190 -20.22 -38.44 -21.83
C SER A 190 -19.45 -39.76 -21.86
N PHE A 191 -19.21 -40.36 -20.69
CA PHE A 191 -18.69 -41.72 -20.61
C PHE A 191 -19.86 -42.70 -20.77
N ALA A 192 -20.02 -43.23 -21.99
CA ALA A 192 -21.02 -44.25 -22.29
C ALA A 192 -20.48 -45.66 -21.93
N PRO A 193 -21.18 -46.47 -21.13
CA PRO A 193 -20.90 -47.90 -21.03
C PRO A 193 -21.48 -48.66 -22.25
N PRO A 194 -20.89 -49.79 -22.67
CA PRO A 194 -21.29 -50.49 -23.89
C PRO A 194 -22.66 -51.18 -23.75
N ALA A 195 -23.40 -51.16 -24.86
CA ALA A 195 -24.76 -51.68 -24.98
C ALA A 195 -24.83 -53.21 -24.87
N GLN A 196 -25.76 -53.71 -24.05
CA GLN A 196 -26.31 -55.06 -24.15
C GLN A 196 -27.81 -54.98 -24.44
N ALA A 197 -28.22 -55.74 -25.45
CA ALA A 197 -29.56 -55.74 -26.03
C ALA A 197 -30.56 -56.55 -25.19
N SER A 198 -31.81 -56.09 -25.14
CA SER A 198 -33.01 -56.95 -25.24
C SER A 198 -34.30 -56.10 -25.25
N ALA A 199 -35.23 -56.50 -26.11
CA ALA A 199 -36.64 -56.08 -26.14
C ALA A 199 -37.50 -57.34 -25.97
N PRO A 200 -38.85 -57.28 -25.97
CA PRO A 200 -39.82 -56.52 -25.14
C PRO A 200 -40.78 -57.52 -24.42
N PRO A 201 -41.87 -57.12 -23.72
CA PRO A 201 -43.20 -56.93 -24.36
C PRO A 201 -44.10 -55.88 -23.59
N PRO A 202 -45.47 -55.86 -23.63
CA PRO A 202 -46.24 -54.78 -24.25
C PRO A 202 -47.27 -54.02 -23.36
N ALA A 203 -47.76 -52.89 -23.91
CA ALA A 203 -49.07 -52.19 -23.81
C ALA A 203 -49.96 -52.24 -22.54
N PHE A 204 -50.54 -51.09 -22.15
CA PHE A 204 -51.99 -50.78 -22.24
C PHE A 204 -52.34 -49.42 -21.58
N GLY A 205 -53.01 -48.53 -22.35
CA GLY A 205 -54.15 -47.69 -21.94
C GLY A 205 -54.00 -46.55 -20.90
N ALA A 206 -54.28 -45.31 -21.34
CA ALA A 206 -54.56 -44.13 -20.49
C ALA A 206 -55.86 -44.29 -19.66
N PRO A 207 -56.07 -43.54 -18.55
CA PRO A 207 -56.77 -42.25 -18.68
C PRO A 207 -56.42 -41.14 -17.65
N ALA A 208 -56.78 -39.91 -18.04
CA ALA A 208 -57.21 -38.70 -17.31
C ALA A 208 -56.76 -38.35 -15.87
N ALA A 209 -56.48 -37.05 -15.70
CA ALA A 209 -56.08 -36.34 -14.48
C ALA A 209 -57.06 -36.42 -13.29
N PRO A 210 -56.54 -36.29 -12.05
CA PRO A 210 -57.32 -35.78 -10.92
C PRO A 210 -56.78 -34.48 -10.29
N GLN A 211 -57.75 -33.69 -9.83
CA GLN A 211 -57.69 -32.37 -9.21
C GLN A 211 -57.15 -32.37 -7.76
N ALA A 212 -56.90 -31.15 -7.27
CA ALA A 212 -56.49 -30.81 -5.90
C ALA A 212 -57.50 -31.24 -4.81
N PRO A 213 -57.04 -31.59 -3.59
CA PRO A 213 -57.91 -31.67 -2.42
C PRO A 213 -57.88 -30.41 -1.53
N GLN A 214 -59.06 -29.83 -1.23
CA GLN A 214 -59.32 -29.04 0.00
C GLN A 214 -59.95 -29.96 1.11
N PRO A 215 -60.46 -29.48 2.27
CA PRO A 215 -59.94 -29.86 3.60
C PRO A 215 -60.97 -30.53 4.55
N ALA A 216 -60.54 -30.79 5.80
CA ALA A 216 -61.27 -30.91 7.10
C ALA A 216 -61.01 -32.24 7.85
N PRO A 217 -61.30 -32.38 9.17
CA PRO A 217 -61.20 -31.45 10.30
C PRO A 217 -60.37 -32.02 11.51
N SER A 218 -60.23 -31.17 12.52
CA SER A 218 -59.44 -31.25 13.76
C SER A 218 -59.78 -32.37 14.77
N PHE A 219 -58.74 -32.89 15.46
CA PHE A 219 -58.78 -33.29 16.88
C PHE A 219 -57.44 -32.90 17.55
N GLY A 220 -57.50 -32.27 18.73
CA GLY A 220 -56.43 -31.46 19.30
C GLY A 220 -55.42 -32.15 20.21
N ALA A 221 -54.43 -31.36 20.63
CA ALA A 221 -53.52 -31.58 21.77
C ALA A 221 -52.93 -30.22 22.23
N PRO A 222 -52.49 -30.07 23.50
CA PRO A 222 -52.62 -28.84 24.27
C PRO A 222 -51.57 -27.74 24.00
N ALA A 223 -51.98 -26.50 24.30
CA ALA A 223 -51.24 -25.26 24.11
C ALA A 223 -50.13 -25.00 25.15
N ALA A 224 -49.01 -24.46 24.69
CA ALA A 224 -47.99 -23.80 25.51
C ALA A 224 -48.40 -22.32 25.74
N PRO A 225 -48.30 -21.77 26.96
CA PRO A 225 -48.73 -20.40 27.23
C PRO A 225 -47.68 -19.35 26.86
N ALA A 226 -48.18 -18.25 26.30
CA ALA A 226 -47.45 -17.04 25.90
C ALA A 226 -47.11 -16.10 27.08
N PRO A 227 -46.18 -15.16 26.91
CA PRO A 227 -45.85 -14.15 27.92
C PRO A 227 -46.64 -12.84 27.72
N THR A 228 -47.14 -12.24 28.82
CA THR A 228 -47.59 -10.83 28.93
C THR A 228 -47.60 -10.41 30.42
N PRO A 229 -47.83 -9.13 30.82
CA PRO A 229 -46.96 -7.95 30.70
C PRO A 229 -46.80 -7.19 32.06
N GLN A 230 -46.12 -6.04 32.02
CA GLN A 230 -45.70 -5.16 33.16
C GLN A 230 -46.82 -4.65 34.08
N GLN A 231 -46.51 -4.45 35.38
CA GLN A 231 -47.12 -3.38 36.21
C GLN A 231 -46.27 -2.98 37.43
N GLN A 232 -46.14 -1.66 37.63
CA GLN A 232 -45.60 -0.94 38.79
C GLN A 232 -46.43 -1.21 40.06
N MET A 233 -45.83 -1.08 41.27
CA MET A 233 -46.43 -0.34 42.40
C MET A 233 -45.51 -0.26 43.64
N HIS A 234 -45.87 0.69 44.50
CA HIS A 234 -45.13 1.39 45.56
C HIS A 234 -45.13 0.72 46.96
N ALA A 235 -44.22 1.26 47.82
CA ALA A 235 -44.32 1.55 49.27
C ALA A 235 -44.55 0.40 50.29
N ALA A 236 -43.57 0.06 51.16
CA ALA A 236 -43.25 0.63 52.50
C ALA A 236 -43.92 -0.16 53.66
N PRO A 237 -43.55 0.00 54.96
CA PRO A 237 -42.25 0.12 55.63
C PRO A 237 -42.10 -0.89 56.81
N THR A 238 -40.89 -1.07 57.37
CA THR A 238 -40.71 -1.52 58.78
C THR A 238 -39.53 -0.79 59.43
N ILE A 239 -39.82 -0.02 60.48
CA ILE A 239 -38.91 0.63 61.45
C ILE A 239 -38.79 -0.32 62.67
N VAL A 240 -37.64 -0.54 63.34
CA VAL A 240 -37.06 0.15 64.54
C VAL A 240 -35.66 -0.50 64.78
N ALA A 241 -34.50 0.16 64.61
CA ALA A 241 -33.63 0.94 65.54
C ALA A 241 -32.94 0.16 66.70
N PRO A 242 -31.87 0.67 67.37
CA PRO A 242 -30.49 0.88 66.88
C PRO A 242 -29.38 0.32 67.83
N LEU A 243 -28.17 0.02 67.35
CA LEU A 243 -26.97 -0.09 68.20
C LEU A 243 -25.69 0.26 67.40
N ALA A 244 -24.92 1.22 67.92
CA ALA A 244 -23.59 1.61 67.45
C ALA A 244 -22.49 0.81 68.21
N PRO A 245 -21.19 1.14 68.10
CA PRO A 245 -20.31 0.97 66.93
C PRO A 245 -19.05 0.16 67.30
N GLN A 246 -18.49 -0.69 66.44
CA GLN A 246 -17.11 -1.19 66.61
C GLN A 246 -16.41 -1.50 65.27
N GLY A 247 -15.16 -1.09 65.17
CA GLY A 247 -14.15 -1.78 64.35
C GLY A 247 -13.82 -1.15 62.99
N GLY A 248 -13.06 -0.05 63.00
CA GLY A 248 -12.38 0.43 61.79
C GLY A 248 -11.22 -0.48 61.39
N SER A 249 -11.09 -0.73 60.09
CA SER A 249 -9.82 -1.12 59.46
C SER A 249 -9.52 -0.12 58.34
N MET A 250 -8.41 0.59 58.50
CA MET A 250 -7.91 1.62 57.58
C MET A 250 -7.30 0.99 56.30
N PRO A 251 -7.47 1.63 55.14
CA PRO A 251 -6.67 1.35 53.94
C PRO A 251 -5.22 1.89 54.07
N PRO A 252 -4.23 1.31 53.36
CA PRO A 252 -2.83 1.69 53.46
C PRO A 252 -2.55 3.12 52.91
N PRO A 253 -1.55 3.83 53.48
CA PRO A 253 -1.29 5.23 53.13
C PRO A 253 -0.59 5.40 51.77
N PRO A 254 -0.83 6.54 51.08
CA PRO A 254 -0.15 6.89 49.83
C PRO A 254 1.32 7.31 50.05
N PRO A 255 2.17 7.21 49.00
CA PRO A 255 3.58 7.57 49.09
C PRO A 255 3.80 9.09 49.32
N PRO A 256 4.92 9.48 49.95
CA PRO A 256 5.18 10.87 50.32
C PRO A 256 5.45 11.78 49.12
N PRO A 257 5.10 13.08 49.20
CA PRO A 257 5.34 14.06 48.16
C PRO A 257 6.83 14.46 48.06
N PRO A 258 7.32 14.87 46.88
CA PRO A 258 8.68 15.35 46.70
C PRO A 258 8.90 16.73 47.36
N ALA A 259 10.11 16.95 47.87
CA ALA A 259 10.51 18.17 48.57
C ALA A 259 10.61 19.42 47.65
N PRO A 260 10.46 20.65 48.19
CA PRO A 260 10.43 21.88 47.41
C PRO A 260 11.82 22.41 47.02
N TYR A 261 11.82 23.18 45.93
CA TYR A 261 12.94 23.80 45.23
C TYR A 261 13.94 24.58 46.11
N GLY A 262 15.23 24.29 45.93
CA GLY A 262 16.38 25.13 46.29
C GLY A 262 17.17 25.53 45.03
N GLN A 263 17.60 26.80 44.99
CA GLN A 263 18.19 27.54 43.86
C GLN A 263 19.63 27.12 43.43
N PRO A 264 20.18 27.68 42.31
CA PRO A 264 21.07 26.96 41.40
C PRO A 264 22.55 26.98 41.82
N GLY A 265 23.17 25.80 41.83
CA GLY A 265 24.61 25.59 42.03
C GLY A 265 25.28 25.01 40.78
N GLN A 266 26.53 25.42 40.59
CA GLN A 266 27.44 25.24 39.43
C GLN A 266 27.56 23.83 38.83
N PRO A 267 27.98 23.73 37.54
CA PRO A 267 28.16 22.45 36.85
C PRO A 267 29.33 21.62 37.45
N PRO A 268 29.14 20.32 37.74
CA PRO A 268 30.23 19.47 38.23
C PRO A 268 31.21 19.07 37.12
N GLN A 269 32.50 19.20 37.45
CA GLN A 269 33.64 18.67 36.72
C GLN A 269 33.60 17.13 36.62
N GLN A 270 34.03 16.60 35.48
CA GLN A 270 34.20 15.16 35.24
C GLN A 270 35.30 14.58 36.16
N PRO A 271 35.13 13.37 36.73
CA PRO A 271 36.20 12.68 37.46
C PRO A 271 37.24 12.06 36.52
N GLN A 272 38.52 12.30 36.84
CA GLN A 272 39.69 11.65 36.25
C GLN A 272 39.68 10.13 36.50
N PHE A 273 39.84 9.35 35.44
CA PHE A 273 40.32 7.96 35.51
C PHE A 273 41.81 7.89 35.20
N GLY A 274 42.51 7.05 35.95
CA GLY A 274 43.96 7.04 36.12
C GLY A 274 44.79 6.62 34.90
N GLN A 275 46.05 7.08 34.94
CA GLN A 275 47.15 6.65 34.08
C GLN A 275 47.77 5.34 34.58
N VAL A 276 48.18 4.44 33.67
CA VAL A 276 49.56 3.93 33.48
C VAL A 276 49.69 3.33 32.04
N PRO A 277 50.89 3.08 31.44
CA PRO A 277 51.55 4.04 30.55
C PRO A 277 51.96 3.47 29.16
N GLY A 278 52.20 4.36 28.20
CA GLY A 278 53.20 4.13 27.14
C GLY A 278 52.71 4.13 25.69
N GLN A 279 52.66 5.31 25.07
CA GLN A 279 53.39 5.68 23.84
C GLN A 279 52.81 7.00 23.30
N ALA A 280 53.70 7.94 22.97
CA ALA A 280 53.37 9.30 22.58
C ALA A 280 52.68 9.39 21.20
N PRO A 281 51.68 10.29 21.02
CA PRO A 281 51.12 10.59 19.71
C PRO A 281 51.84 11.77 19.03
N ALA A 282 52.11 11.64 17.72
CA ALA A 282 52.50 12.73 16.82
C ALA A 282 51.24 13.36 16.16
N PRO A 283 51.29 14.64 15.73
CA PRO A 283 50.10 15.45 15.52
C PRO A 283 49.43 15.25 14.15
N TYR A 284 48.12 15.52 14.14
CA TYR A 284 47.25 15.53 12.97
C TYR A 284 47.64 16.61 11.95
N GLY A 285 47.92 16.18 10.72
CA GLY A 285 48.01 17.01 9.52
C GLY A 285 47.19 16.37 8.39
N GLN A 286 46.48 17.20 7.64
CA GLN A 286 45.52 16.86 6.56
C GLN A 286 46.06 15.87 5.52
N PRO A 287 45.21 15.02 4.88
CA PRO A 287 45.62 14.26 3.72
C PRO A 287 45.64 15.13 2.45
N ALA A 288 46.80 15.25 1.82
CA ALA A 288 47.00 15.70 0.45
C ALA A 288 47.03 14.49 -0.52
N PRO A 289 46.69 14.66 -1.81
CA PRO A 289 46.43 13.54 -2.74
C PRO A 289 47.71 12.82 -3.19
N ALA A 290 47.62 11.49 -3.37
CA ALA A 290 48.73 10.63 -3.75
C ALA A 290 49.12 10.74 -5.25
N PRO A 291 50.42 10.72 -5.59
CA PRO A 291 50.89 10.66 -6.96
C PRO A 291 51.00 9.21 -7.48
N TYR A 292 50.70 9.04 -8.77
CA TYR A 292 50.90 7.83 -9.55
C TYR A 292 52.38 7.39 -9.58
N GLY A 293 52.65 6.09 -9.44
CA GLY A 293 54.00 5.54 -9.63
C GLY A 293 54.15 4.01 -9.51
N GLN A 294 54.13 3.35 -10.67
CA GLN A 294 54.83 2.10 -11.06
C GLN A 294 54.66 0.80 -10.25
N GLN A 295 54.04 -0.18 -10.93
CA GLN A 295 54.09 -1.62 -10.63
C GLN A 295 55.43 -2.24 -11.09
N ALA A 296 56.02 -3.06 -10.23
CA ALA A 296 57.12 -3.98 -10.55
C ALA A 296 56.57 -5.34 -11.04
N PRO A 297 57.12 -5.97 -12.09
CA PRO A 297 56.72 -7.32 -12.49
C PRO A 297 57.55 -8.43 -11.82
N ALA A 298 56.89 -9.57 -11.60
CA ALA A 298 57.45 -10.81 -11.02
C ALA A 298 58.35 -11.59 -12.01
N PRO A 299 59.25 -12.46 -11.53
CA PRO A 299 60.20 -13.20 -12.37
C PRO A 299 59.68 -14.61 -12.72
N TYR A 300 59.78 -15.01 -13.99
CA TYR A 300 59.83 -16.42 -14.37
C TYR A 300 60.89 -16.63 -15.46
N GLY A 301 61.66 -17.70 -15.30
CA GLY A 301 62.94 -17.90 -15.98
C GLY A 301 62.89 -18.65 -17.31
N GLN A 302 64.03 -18.48 -18.00
CA GLN A 302 64.78 -19.42 -18.85
C GLN A 302 64.07 -20.08 -20.05
N GLN A 303 64.48 -19.67 -21.26
CA GLN A 303 64.55 -20.52 -22.45
C GLN A 303 65.80 -20.18 -23.31
N PRO A 304 66.38 -21.16 -24.05
CA PRO A 304 67.78 -21.19 -24.49
C PRO A 304 68.05 -20.59 -25.90
N PRO A 305 69.32 -20.49 -26.37
CA PRO A 305 69.75 -19.49 -27.35
C PRO A 305 69.82 -19.97 -28.81
N GLY A 306 69.50 -19.09 -29.75
CA GLY A 306 69.69 -19.32 -31.19
C GLY A 306 69.62 -18.06 -32.07
N MET A 307 70.80 -17.56 -32.44
CA MET A 307 71.21 -16.95 -33.74
C MET A 307 70.47 -15.71 -34.34
N GLN A 308 71.16 -14.57 -34.20
CA GLN A 308 71.48 -13.49 -35.16
C GLN A 308 70.57 -13.15 -36.36
N GLY A 309 70.24 -11.85 -36.47
CA GLY A 309 70.27 -11.14 -37.76
C GLY A 309 69.31 -9.94 -37.91
N GLY A 310 69.85 -8.71 -37.87
CA GLY A 310 69.34 -7.56 -38.67
C GLY A 310 68.30 -6.61 -38.05
N MET A 311 68.74 -5.41 -37.67
CA MET A 311 67.93 -4.16 -37.62
C MET A 311 67.95 -3.51 -39.03
N PRO A 312 66.97 -2.66 -39.46
CA PRO A 312 66.54 -1.51 -38.65
C PRO A 312 65.08 -1.01 -38.77
N GLN A 313 64.68 -0.32 -37.70
CA GLN A 313 63.84 0.89 -37.67
C GLN A 313 62.36 0.77 -38.08
N GLY A 314 61.52 0.44 -37.10
CA GLY A 314 60.09 0.72 -37.09
C GLY A 314 59.74 1.54 -35.85
N VAL A 315 59.20 2.74 -36.08
CA VAL A 315 58.56 3.67 -35.14
C VAL A 315 57.85 2.93 -33.98
N PRO A 316 57.96 3.36 -32.70
CA PRO A 316 57.09 2.82 -31.66
C PRO A 316 55.65 3.21 -31.99
N GLN A 317 54.89 2.21 -32.44
CA GLN A 317 53.46 2.25 -32.66
C GLN A 317 52.82 2.62 -31.33
N GLY A 318 52.51 3.91 -31.18
CA GLY A 318 51.63 4.38 -30.12
C GLY A 318 50.38 3.52 -30.18
N ALA A 319 50.14 2.77 -29.10
CA ALA A 319 48.85 2.15 -28.88
C ALA A 319 47.80 3.25 -29.13
N PRO A 320 46.81 3.03 -30.01
CA PRO A 320 45.67 3.90 -30.00
C PRO A 320 45.05 3.73 -28.62
N GLN A 321 45.08 4.79 -27.81
CA GLN A 321 44.08 4.99 -26.77
C GLN A 321 42.73 4.92 -27.48
N THR A 322 42.16 3.71 -27.54
CA THR A 322 40.80 3.48 -28.02
C THR A 322 39.89 4.28 -27.12
N GLY A 323 39.36 5.35 -27.70
CA GLY A 323 38.72 6.43 -26.98
C GLY A 323 37.57 5.97 -26.10
N ALA A 324 37.35 6.75 -25.04
CA ALA A 324 36.09 6.82 -24.32
C ALA A 324 34.98 7.25 -25.29
N GLY A 325 34.45 6.30 -26.06
CA GLY A 325 33.26 6.47 -26.89
C GLY A 325 31.99 6.14 -26.11
N LEU A 326 30.83 6.54 -26.64
CA LEU A 326 29.51 6.28 -26.06
C LEU A 326 29.33 4.81 -25.63
N LEU A 327 29.76 3.86 -26.46
CA LEU A 327 29.66 2.43 -26.14
C LEU A 327 30.52 1.98 -24.97
N ALA A 328 31.65 2.64 -24.70
CA ALA A 328 32.49 2.36 -23.54
C ALA A 328 31.86 2.94 -22.26
N ALA A 329 31.26 4.13 -22.35
CA ALA A 329 30.53 4.77 -21.25
C ALA A 329 29.28 3.97 -20.82
N LEU A 330 28.65 3.24 -21.76
CA LEU A 330 27.47 2.43 -21.48
C LEU A 330 27.79 0.98 -21.05
N GLN A 331 29.06 0.53 -21.11
CA GLN A 331 29.41 -0.85 -20.71
C GLN A 331 28.97 -1.22 -19.28
N PRO A 332 29.11 -0.36 -18.25
CA PRO A 332 28.71 -0.71 -16.89
C PRO A 332 27.21 -0.92 -16.72
N TYR A 333 26.40 -0.38 -17.63
CA TYR A 333 24.94 -0.44 -17.61
C TYR A 333 24.37 -1.50 -18.55
N LYS A 334 25.24 -2.36 -19.10
CA LYS A 334 24.78 -3.48 -19.91
C LYS A 334 23.99 -4.47 -19.08
N GLU A 335 23.03 -5.09 -19.76
CA GLU A 335 22.19 -6.13 -19.21
C GLU A 335 23.03 -7.29 -18.62
N THR A 336 22.61 -7.77 -17.46
CA THR A 336 23.19 -8.96 -16.83
C THR A 336 22.82 -10.21 -17.63
N ALA A 337 23.83 -11.06 -17.87
CA ALA A 337 23.71 -12.26 -18.69
C ALA A 337 22.51 -13.16 -18.30
N THR A 338 21.86 -13.74 -19.32
CA THR A 338 20.64 -14.55 -19.25
C THR A 338 20.90 -16.01 -18.87
N GLY A 339 19.96 -16.65 -18.16
CA GLY A 339 19.97 -18.10 -17.92
C GLY A 339 19.06 -18.57 -16.78
N GLN A 340 18.73 -17.69 -15.83
CA GLN A 340 17.79 -17.96 -14.74
C GLN A 340 16.42 -17.33 -15.04
N ARG A 341 15.36 -17.88 -14.44
CA ARG A 341 14.00 -17.32 -14.57
C ARG A 341 13.96 -15.88 -14.03
N TRP A 342 14.49 -15.65 -12.83
CA TRP A 342 14.61 -14.32 -12.23
C TRP A 342 16.06 -13.86 -12.31
N THR A 343 16.30 -12.60 -12.71
CA THR A 343 17.65 -12.05 -12.81
C THR A 343 17.67 -10.58 -12.41
N SER A 344 18.45 -10.25 -11.38
CA SER A 344 18.74 -8.86 -11.03
C SER A 344 19.59 -8.21 -12.12
N GLN A 345 19.05 -7.15 -12.73
CA GLN A 345 19.79 -6.31 -13.67
C GLN A 345 20.64 -5.29 -12.92
N ASN A 346 20.09 -4.78 -11.83
CA ASN A 346 20.75 -4.00 -10.80
C ASN A 346 19.92 -4.12 -9.51
N GLN A 347 20.27 -3.34 -8.48
CA GLN A 347 19.59 -3.39 -7.18
C GLN A 347 18.11 -2.98 -7.24
N GLN A 348 17.66 -2.28 -8.28
CA GLN A 348 16.32 -1.69 -8.39
C GLN A 348 15.51 -2.21 -9.60
N LEU A 349 16.11 -3.06 -10.43
CA LEU A 349 15.47 -3.57 -11.65
C LEU A 349 15.61 -5.09 -11.72
N MET A 350 14.46 -5.77 -11.77
CA MET A 350 14.37 -7.22 -11.84
C MET A 350 13.86 -7.66 -13.21
N ARG A 351 14.56 -8.57 -13.86
CA ARG A 351 14.08 -9.22 -15.08
C ARG A 351 13.50 -10.59 -14.75
N VAL A 352 12.37 -10.92 -15.35
CA VAL A 352 11.82 -12.27 -15.37
C VAL A 352 11.72 -12.79 -16.80
N ASP A 353 12.17 -14.02 -17.02
CA ASP A 353 12.00 -14.76 -18.26
C ASP A 353 10.81 -15.71 -18.15
N LEU A 354 9.76 -15.43 -18.91
CA LEU A 354 8.50 -16.19 -18.87
C LEU A 354 8.61 -17.53 -19.59
N THR A 355 9.66 -17.75 -20.38
CA THR A 355 9.87 -19.03 -21.08
C THR A 355 10.47 -20.10 -20.16
N ASN A 356 11.22 -19.69 -19.14
CA ASN A 356 11.83 -20.57 -18.16
C ASN A 356 10.89 -20.79 -16.98
N GLY A 357 10.30 -21.98 -16.83
CA GLY A 357 9.50 -22.35 -15.64
C GLY A 357 8.01 -22.64 -15.88
N GLY A 358 7.53 -22.64 -17.12
CA GLY A 358 6.23 -23.22 -17.52
C GLY A 358 4.96 -22.52 -17.01
N GLY A 359 5.06 -21.53 -16.13
CA GLY A 359 3.93 -20.80 -15.56
C GLY A 359 4.04 -19.28 -15.67
N GLY A 360 2.92 -18.60 -15.48
CA GLY A 360 2.87 -17.14 -15.42
C GLY A 360 3.56 -16.57 -14.18
N VAL A 361 3.64 -15.25 -14.15
CA VAL A 361 4.09 -14.48 -12.99
C VAL A 361 2.99 -13.53 -12.58
N LEU A 362 2.81 -13.37 -11.28
CA LEU A 362 1.99 -12.30 -10.72
C LEU A 362 2.92 -11.19 -10.27
N ALA A 363 2.71 -9.98 -10.77
CA ALA A 363 3.49 -8.80 -10.41
C ALA A 363 2.53 -7.69 -9.97
N ARG A 364 3.02 -6.76 -9.16
CA ARG A 364 2.28 -5.59 -8.72
C ARG A 364 1.93 -4.75 -9.93
N GLN A 365 0.66 -4.37 -10.04
CA GLN A 365 0.21 -3.53 -11.14
C GLN A 365 1.00 -2.22 -11.18
N GLY A 366 1.38 -1.77 -12.38
CA GLY A 366 2.19 -0.57 -12.59
C GLY A 366 3.70 -0.77 -12.40
N SER A 367 4.17 -1.95 -11.97
CA SER A 367 5.60 -2.21 -11.80
C SER A 367 6.37 -2.56 -13.08
N MET A 368 5.68 -2.71 -14.22
CA MET A 368 6.32 -3.04 -15.50
C MET A 368 7.05 -1.83 -16.07
N VAL A 369 8.35 -1.97 -16.30
CA VAL A 369 9.22 -0.94 -16.88
C VAL A 369 9.41 -1.15 -18.38
N MET A 370 9.67 -2.40 -18.78
CA MET A 370 9.77 -2.79 -20.19
C MET A 370 9.50 -4.29 -20.34
N TYR A 371 9.15 -4.71 -21.56
CA TYR A 371 9.07 -6.11 -21.92
C TYR A 371 9.67 -6.36 -23.31
N GLN A 372 10.06 -7.59 -23.56
CA GLN A 372 10.60 -8.02 -24.85
C GLN A 372 10.00 -9.38 -25.23
N GLY A 373 9.66 -9.55 -26.50
CA GLY A 373 9.01 -10.78 -26.99
C GLY A 373 7.48 -10.70 -26.93
N LYS A 374 6.82 -11.86 -26.99
CA LYS A 374 5.36 -11.96 -26.99
C LYS A 374 4.88 -12.13 -25.56
N VAL A 375 4.57 -11.02 -24.88
CA VAL A 375 4.09 -11.02 -23.50
C VAL A 375 2.64 -10.54 -23.46
N ASP A 376 1.79 -11.33 -22.83
CA ASP A 376 0.40 -11.01 -22.56
C ASP A 376 0.25 -10.63 -21.09
N PHE A 377 -0.34 -9.45 -20.86
CA PHE A 377 -0.63 -8.93 -19.53
C PHE A 377 -2.13 -9.10 -19.27
N GLY A 378 -2.47 -10.04 -18.39
CA GLY A 378 -3.83 -10.25 -17.94
C GLY A 378 -4.00 -9.68 -16.55
N TYR A 379 -4.97 -8.79 -16.34
CA TYR A 379 -5.31 -8.37 -14.98
C TYR A 379 -6.01 -9.53 -14.28
N LYS A 380 -5.49 -9.97 -13.13
CA LYS A 380 -6.21 -10.93 -12.28
C LYS A 380 -7.34 -10.16 -11.58
N GLY A 381 -8.39 -9.92 -12.35
CA GLY A 381 -9.52 -9.03 -12.07
C GLY A 381 -10.45 -8.86 -13.29
N ALA A 382 -9.98 -9.18 -14.51
CA ALA A 382 -10.78 -9.18 -15.73
C ALA A 382 -11.69 -10.44 -15.78
N GLY A 383 -12.82 -10.38 -15.07
CA GLY A 383 -13.86 -11.40 -15.07
C GLY A 383 -14.69 -11.35 -13.80
N PHE A 384 -15.94 -10.89 -13.91
CA PHE A 384 -16.92 -10.77 -12.82
C PHE A 384 -17.26 -12.11 -12.10
N ALA A 385 -16.71 -13.24 -12.56
CA ALA A 385 -16.81 -14.54 -11.90
C ALA A 385 -15.61 -14.88 -10.98
N GLY A 386 -14.51 -14.11 -11.02
CA GLY A 386 -13.31 -14.34 -10.22
C GLY A 386 -13.18 -13.49 -8.96
N ARG A 387 -14.12 -12.55 -8.71
CA ARG A 387 -14.09 -11.61 -7.58
C ARG A 387 -14.51 -12.22 -6.24
N ILE A 388 -14.66 -13.55 -6.17
CA ILE A 388 -14.94 -14.29 -4.93
C ILE A 388 -13.62 -14.73 -4.26
N VAL A 389 -12.72 -13.79 -3.98
CA VAL A 389 -11.70 -13.95 -2.89
C VAL A 389 -11.32 -12.60 -2.25
N GLY A 390 -11.78 -11.44 -2.74
CA GLY A 390 -11.28 -10.13 -2.27
C GLY A 390 -12.12 -9.39 -1.22
N ASN A 391 -13.41 -9.73 -1.05
CA ASN A 391 -14.34 -8.91 -0.27
C ASN A 391 -14.25 -9.07 1.27
N ALA A 392 -13.16 -9.63 1.81
CA ALA A 392 -13.00 -9.82 3.26
C ALA A 392 -11.70 -9.23 3.84
N THR A 393 -10.81 -8.64 3.02
CA THR A 393 -9.44 -8.37 3.46
C THR A 393 -8.93 -6.96 3.18
N GLY A 394 -9.74 -5.90 3.15
CA GLY A 394 -9.38 -4.48 3.45
C GLY A 394 -8.08 -3.83 2.92
N GLN A 395 -7.30 -4.46 2.04
CA GLN A 395 -6.16 -3.97 1.27
C GLN A 395 -6.20 -4.73 -0.06
N GLU A 396 -6.71 -4.10 -1.10
CA GLU A 396 -6.83 -4.69 -2.43
C GLU A 396 -5.47 -4.63 -3.13
N MET A 397 -4.66 -5.68 -2.97
CA MET A 397 -3.38 -5.78 -3.71
C MET A 397 -3.65 -6.07 -5.19
N GLN A 398 -3.43 -5.06 -6.03
CA GLN A 398 -3.64 -5.16 -7.47
C GLN A 398 -2.46 -5.89 -8.14
N LEU A 399 -2.75 -7.06 -8.73
CA LEU A 399 -1.77 -7.90 -9.42
C LEU A 399 -2.05 -7.95 -10.92
N MET A 400 -1.02 -7.68 -11.72
CA MET A 400 -0.96 -8.02 -13.13
C MET A 400 -0.37 -9.42 -13.31
N ARG A 401 -1.02 -10.25 -14.12
CA ARG A 401 -0.50 -11.55 -14.54
C ARG A 401 0.28 -11.37 -15.83
N CYS A 402 1.54 -11.77 -15.82
CA CYS A 402 2.43 -11.75 -16.98
C CYS A 402 2.56 -13.18 -17.53
N THR A 403 2.19 -13.38 -18.79
CA THR A 403 2.28 -14.69 -19.48
C THR A 403 2.85 -14.53 -20.89
N GLY A 404 3.23 -15.62 -21.54
CA GLY A 404 3.69 -15.61 -22.92
C GLY A 404 5.13 -16.09 -23.09
N ARG A 405 5.77 -15.67 -24.19
CA ARG A 405 7.12 -16.05 -24.60
C ARG A 405 7.96 -14.79 -24.75
N GLY A 406 8.47 -14.31 -23.63
CA GLY A 406 9.24 -13.08 -23.54
C GLY A 406 9.80 -12.82 -22.16
N GLN A 407 10.36 -11.64 -21.98
CA GLN A 407 10.96 -11.17 -20.74
C GLN A 407 10.25 -9.90 -20.28
N VAL A 408 10.09 -9.76 -18.97
CA VAL A 408 9.49 -8.57 -18.34
C VAL A 408 10.47 -8.00 -17.33
N PHE A 409 10.63 -6.69 -17.34
CA PHE A 409 11.49 -5.96 -16.42
C PHE A 409 10.59 -5.16 -15.46
N LEU A 410 10.83 -5.37 -14.16
CA LEU A 410 9.98 -4.90 -13.08
C LEU A 410 10.78 -4.02 -12.13
N ALA A 411 10.19 -2.89 -11.73
CA ALA A 411 10.70 -1.98 -10.71
C ALA A 411 9.54 -1.21 -10.08
N GLU A 412 9.77 -0.63 -8.90
CA GLU A 412 8.80 0.26 -8.26
C GLU A 412 9.55 1.28 -7.40
N GLU A 413 9.33 2.58 -7.67
CA GLU A 413 9.81 3.72 -6.86
C GLU A 413 11.31 3.70 -6.47
N GLY A 414 12.17 3.04 -7.26
CA GLY A 414 13.58 2.89 -6.92
C GLY A 414 13.84 2.03 -5.67
N ALA A 415 12.89 1.19 -5.26
CA ALA A 415 13.09 0.24 -4.18
C ALA A 415 14.19 -0.78 -4.50
N HIS A 416 14.89 -1.25 -3.47
CA HIS A 416 15.83 -2.36 -3.60
C HIS A 416 15.05 -3.67 -3.74
N LEU A 417 15.43 -4.50 -4.71
CA LEU A 417 14.71 -5.72 -5.08
C LEU A 417 15.53 -6.96 -4.73
N HIS A 418 14.88 -7.89 -4.03
CA HIS A 418 15.49 -9.13 -3.56
C HIS A 418 14.66 -10.32 -4.02
N ALA A 419 15.25 -11.17 -4.86
CA ALA A 419 14.63 -12.44 -5.25
C ALA A 419 14.85 -13.49 -4.14
N VAL A 420 13.76 -13.94 -3.52
CA VAL A 420 13.76 -14.97 -2.48
C VAL A 420 13.22 -16.25 -3.08
N GLU A 421 14.10 -17.24 -3.28
CA GLU A 421 13.73 -18.57 -3.75
C GLU A 421 13.22 -19.43 -2.58
N LEU A 422 12.05 -20.02 -2.76
CA LEU A 422 11.43 -20.96 -1.83
C LEU A 422 11.58 -22.38 -2.39
N GLN A 423 12.07 -23.30 -1.57
CA GLN A 423 12.28 -24.71 -1.93
C GLN A 423 11.40 -25.64 -1.07
N GLY A 424 10.13 -25.27 -0.91
CA GLY A 424 9.17 -25.92 -0.01
C GLY A 424 9.01 -25.19 1.33
N ASP A 425 9.84 -24.19 1.59
CA ASP A 425 9.74 -23.32 2.76
C ASP A 425 8.57 -22.33 2.65
N GLY A 426 8.23 -21.71 3.79
CA GLY A 426 7.23 -20.66 3.84
C GLY A 426 7.76 -19.37 4.44
N ILE A 427 7.39 -18.24 3.85
CA ILE A 427 7.76 -16.90 4.31
C ILE A 427 6.52 -16.01 4.37
N CYS A 428 6.44 -15.17 5.40
CA CYS A 428 5.47 -14.08 5.46
C CYS A 428 6.14 -12.79 5.05
N VAL A 429 5.53 -12.03 4.15
CA VAL A 429 6.03 -10.75 3.64
C VAL A 429 4.93 -9.70 3.85
N SER A 430 5.26 -8.46 4.21
CA SER A 430 4.28 -7.38 4.19
C SER A 430 3.80 -7.20 2.74
N SER A 431 2.49 -7.05 2.54
CA SER A 431 1.91 -6.99 1.19
C SER A 431 2.43 -5.78 0.39
N GLU A 432 2.76 -4.70 1.07
CA GLU A 432 3.35 -3.50 0.45
C GLU A 432 4.76 -3.77 -0.11
N ASN A 433 5.49 -4.72 0.49
CA ASN A 433 6.84 -5.09 0.12
C ASN A 433 6.90 -6.20 -0.93
N VAL A 434 5.77 -6.72 -1.43
CA VAL A 434 5.79 -7.71 -2.53
C VAL A 434 5.79 -6.97 -3.88
N LEU A 435 6.80 -7.23 -4.72
CA LEU A 435 6.82 -6.75 -6.11
C LEU A 435 6.17 -7.76 -7.04
N ALA A 436 6.64 -9.01 -7.01
CA ALA A 436 6.20 -10.05 -7.94
C ALA A 436 6.53 -11.44 -7.42
N PHE A 437 5.89 -12.47 -7.93
CA PHE A 437 6.14 -13.85 -7.55
C PHE A 437 5.67 -14.84 -8.62
N ASP A 438 6.22 -16.05 -8.57
CA ASP A 438 5.80 -17.14 -9.45
C ASP A 438 4.38 -17.60 -9.15
N GLU A 439 3.57 -17.77 -10.20
CA GLU A 439 2.18 -18.24 -10.07
C GLU A 439 2.08 -19.66 -9.48
N SER A 440 3.18 -20.42 -9.46
CA SER A 440 3.27 -21.74 -8.81
C SER A 440 3.25 -21.69 -7.28
N LEU A 441 3.55 -20.53 -6.67
CA LEU A 441 3.55 -20.37 -5.22
C LEU A 441 2.12 -20.33 -4.68
N GLN A 442 1.89 -21.10 -3.62
CA GLN A 442 0.67 -20.97 -2.83
C GLN A 442 0.81 -19.72 -1.97
N TYR A 443 -0.23 -18.88 -1.94
CA TYR A 443 -0.22 -17.68 -1.13
C TYR A 443 -1.56 -17.46 -0.42
N GLU A 444 -1.47 -16.92 0.80
CA GLU A 444 -2.61 -16.53 1.61
C GLU A 444 -2.40 -15.10 2.12
N VAL A 445 -3.41 -14.25 2.00
CA VAL A 445 -3.40 -12.89 2.57
C VAL A 445 -3.97 -12.97 3.98
N ARG A 446 -3.22 -12.47 4.96
CA ARG A 446 -3.62 -12.43 6.37
C ARG A 446 -3.68 -10.99 6.85
N ARG A 447 -4.71 -10.68 7.62
CA ARG A 447 -4.90 -9.39 8.28
C ARG A 447 -4.45 -9.51 9.74
N ILE A 448 -3.53 -8.65 10.15
CA ILE A 448 -3.11 -8.49 11.54
C ILE A 448 -3.80 -7.24 12.06
N GLU A 449 -4.85 -7.43 12.87
CA GLU A 449 -5.62 -6.35 13.47
C GLU A 449 -4.98 -5.90 14.80
N GLY A 450 -4.98 -4.60 15.06
CA GLY A 450 -4.44 -4.05 16.30
C GLY A 450 -4.66 -2.55 16.43
N HIS A 451 -4.98 -2.12 17.66
CA HIS A 451 -5.14 -0.70 17.97
C HIS A 451 -3.79 0.05 17.79
N GLY A 452 -3.82 1.16 17.05
CA GLY A 452 -2.66 2.04 16.80
C GLY A 452 -1.89 1.75 15.50
N ILE A 453 -2.24 0.70 14.75
CA ILE A 453 -1.64 0.44 13.43
C ILE A 453 -2.15 1.49 12.42
N PRO A 454 -1.28 2.15 11.63
CA PRO A 454 -1.70 3.02 10.53
C PRO A 454 -2.65 2.28 9.57
N GLY A 455 -3.84 2.81 9.30
CA GLY A 455 -4.86 2.14 8.46
C GLY A 455 -5.68 1.04 9.17
N GLY A 456 -5.47 0.83 10.48
CA GLY A 456 -6.29 -0.05 11.32
C GLY A 456 -5.99 -1.55 11.21
N ALA A 457 -5.16 -1.98 10.26
CA ALA A 457 -4.62 -3.34 10.17
C ALA A 457 -3.39 -3.40 9.28
N LEU A 458 -2.50 -4.36 9.55
CA LEU A 458 -1.41 -4.72 8.63
C LEU A 458 -1.82 -5.93 7.79
N PHE A 459 -1.42 -5.94 6.53
CA PHE A 459 -1.72 -7.03 5.62
C PHE A 459 -0.44 -7.72 5.20
N THR A 460 -0.38 -9.02 5.43
CA THR A 460 0.77 -9.86 5.11
C THR A 460 0.38 -10.95 4.15
N MET A 461 1.29 -11.27 3.23
CA MET A 461 1.20 -12.43 2.36
C MET A 461 2.10 -13.53 2.88
N GLN A 462 1.50 -14.69 3.15
CA GLN A 462 2.23 -15.91 3.44
C GLN A 462 2.40 -16.70 2.15
N PHE A 463 3.63 -16.84 1.68
CA PHE A 463 3.99 -17.68 0.52
C PHE A 463 4.50 -19.04 0.99
N GLN A 464 4.15 -20.10 0.25
CA GLN A 464 4.57 -21.48 0.49
C GLN A 464 4.76 -22.22 -0.84
N GLY A 465 5.65 -23.23 -0.83
CA GLY A 465 5.88 -24.11 -1.96
C GLY A 465 7.22 -23.84 -2.66
N THR A 466 7.27 -24.12 -3.97
CA THR A 466 8.49 -23.96 -4.77
C THR A 466 8.31 -22.88 -5.83
N GLY A 467 9.20 -21.88 -5.80
CA GLY A 467 9.14 -20.72 -6.68
C GLY A 467 9.84 -19.52 -6.06
N THR A 468 9.84 -18.38 -6.73
CA THR A 468 10.49 -17.16 -6.25
C THR A 468 9.46 -16.08 -5.93
N VAL A 469 9.69 -15.35 -4.84
CA VAL A 469 9.03 -14.08 -4.54
C VAL A 469 10.07 -12.95 -4.58
N VAL A 470 9.75 -11.86 -5.26
CA VAL A 470 10.57 -10.65 -5.34
C VAL A 470 10.04 -9.64 -4.32
N VAL A 471 10.90 -9.33 -3.35
CA VAL A 471 10.61 -8.46 -2.22
C VAL A 471 11.26 -7.10 -2.41
N LYS A 472 10.54 -6.03 -2.10
CA LYS A 472 10.97 -4.63 -2.14
C LYS A 472 11.40 -4.16 -0.76
N THR A 473 12.48 -3.40 -0.69
CA THR A 473 12.92 -2.72 0.53
C THR A 473 13.40 -1.31 0.26
N HIS A 474 13.31 -0.45 1.26
CA HIS A 474 14.05 0.80 1.31
C HIS A 474 15.48 0.50 1.77
N GLY A 475 16.46 0.67 0.88
CA GLY A 475 17.85 0.34 1.18
C GLY A 475 18.10 -1.16 1.36
N VAL A 476 19.27 -1.50 1.90
CA VAL A 476 19.69 -2.89 2.11
C VAL A 476 19.10 -3.42 3.43
N PRO A 477 18.29 -4.49 3.42
CA PRO A 477 17.66 -5.00 4.62
C PRO A 477 18.62 -5.80 5.50
N VAL A 478 18.23 -6.01 6.76
CA VAL A 478 18.94 -6.84 7.74
C VAL A 478 18.06 -7.98 8.19
N VAL A 479 18.61 -9.20 8.22
CA VAL A 479 17.95 -10.39 8.75
C VAL A 479 18.40 -10.62 10.19
N LEU A 480 17.44 -10.74 11.11
CA LEU A 480 17.68 -10.89 12.54
C LEU A 480 16.98 -12.16 13.07
N PRO A 481 17.63 -12.96 13.93
CA PRO A 481 16.99 -14.11 14.57
C PRO A 481 15.90 -13.66 15.54
N VAL A 482 14.78 -14.38 15.58
CA VAL A 482 13.71 -14.16 16.56
C VAL A 482 14.15 -14.70 17.92
N THR A 483 14.20 -13.79 18.88
CA THR A 483 14.35 -14.05 20.32
C THR A 483 13.06 -13.74 21.07
N PRO A 484 12.84 -14.24 22.31
CA PRO A 484 11.64 -13.94 23.10
C PRO A 484 11.35 -12.45 23.34
N THR A 485 12.34 -11.57 23.14
CA THR A 485 12.23 -10.11 23.31
C THR A 485 12.50 -9.37 22.00
N THR A 486 12.02 -9.90 20.88
CA THR A 486 12.17 -9.25 19.56
C THR A 486 10.96 -8.38 19.27
N PHE A 487 11.21 -7.08 19.13
CA PHE A 487 10.22 -6.08 18.77
C PHE A 487 10.75 -5.28 17.59
N ALA A 488 9.89 -4.97 16.62
CA ALA A 488 10.24 -4.12 15.50
C ALA A 488 9.10 -3.17 15.18
N ASP A 489 9.43 -1.99 14.67
CA ASP A 489 8.47 -1.02 14.16
C ASP A 489 7.70 -1.62 12.98
N CYS A 490 6.37 -1.42 12.93
CA CYS A 490 5.53 -1.94 11.86
C CYS A 490 5.93 -1.48 10.45
N ASN A 491 6.45 -0.26 10.28
CA ASN A 491 6.88 0.31 8.99
C ASN A 491 8.26 -0.21 8.56
N ALA A 492 9.06 -0.71 9.49
CA ALA A 492 10.39 -1.24 9.23
C ALA A 492 10.39 -2.74 8.92
N VAL A 493 9.32 -3.47 9.25
CA VAL A 493 9.23 -4.93 9.01
C VAL A 493 8.88 -5.21 7.56
N VAL A 494 9.71 -6.03 6.91
CA VAL A 494 9.53 -6.44 5.51
C VAL A 494 8.99 -7.86 5.42
N ALA A 495 9.62 -8.79 6.15
CA ALA A 495 9.29 -10.22 6.09
C ALA A 495 9.68 -10.95 7.38
N TRP A 496 9.16 -12.15 7.59
CA TRP A 496 9.51 -13.02 8.71
C TRP A 496 9.22 -14.49 8.40
N SER A 497 9.80 -15.40 9.19
CA SER A 497 9.52 -16.84 9.05
C SER A 497 8.05 -17.15 9.31
N SER A 498 7.42 -17.95 8.45
CA SER A 498 6.00 -18.31 8.54
C SER A 498 5.59 -18.98 9.86
N ALA A 499 6.55 -19.60 10.56
CA ALA A 499 6.32 -20.23 11.86
C ALA A 499 6.37 -19.24 13.05
N SER A 500 6.70 -17.97 12.82
CA SER A 500 6.72 -16.93 13.87
C SER A 500 5.31 -16.42 14.15
N GLN A 501 4.95 -16.34 15.42
CA GLN A 501 3.78 -15.62 15.88
C GLN A 501 4.08 -14.13 15.98
N VAL A 502 3.19 -13.32 15.41
CA VAL A 502 3.26 -11.87 15.43
C VAL A 502 2.14 -11.34 16.32
N ILE A 503 2.49 -10.52 17.31
CA ILE A 503 1.56 -9.94 18.27
C ILE A 503 1.76 -8.43 18.24
N VAL A 504 0.68 -7.69 17.99
CA VAL A 504 0.70 -6.23 18.06
C VAL A 504 0.90 -5.80 19.51
N SER A 505 1.94 -5.02 19.77
CA SER A 505 2.31 -4.60 21.11
C SER A 505 2.52 -3.08 21.16
N SER A 506 1.63 -2.39 21.87
CA SER A 506 1.80 -0.98 22.25
C SER A 506 2.73 -0.86 23.45
N GLN A 507 3.96 -1.39 23.35
CA GLN A 507 4.92 -1.31 24.44
C GLN A 507 6.00 -0.28 24.15
N VAL A 508 5.68 1.00 24.37
CA VAL A 508 6.70 1.96 24.78
C VAL A 508 6.12 3.01 25.73
N ARG A 509 6.41 2.90 27.03
CA ARG A 509 6.43 4.07 27.93
C ARG A 509 7.70 4.86 27.61
N LEU A 510 7.72 5.60 26.51
CA LEU A 510 8.85 6.47 26.20
C LEU A 510 8.80 7.64 27.20
N ARG A 511 9.67 7.60 28.22
CA ARG A 511 9.84 8.74 29.13
C ARG A 511 10.46 9.91 28.34
N ARG A 512 9.66 10.97 28.14
CA ARG A 512 10.07 12.37 27.84
C ARG A 512 11.24 12.55 26.87
N ASN A 513 10.91 12.82 25.60
CA ASN A 513 11.08 14.15 24.99
C ASN A 513 10.47 14.08 23.57
N ALA A 514 9.15 14.25 23.49
CA ALA A 514 8.49 14.49 22.21
C ALA A 514 8.93 15.88 21.71
N TYR A 515 9.64 15.90 20.57
CA TYR A 515 9.76 17.13 19.78
C TYR A 515 8.38 17.51 19.25
N PRO A 516 8.05 18.81 19.11
CA PRO A 516 6.78 19.22 18.53
C PRO A 516 6.72 18.78 17.06
N GLY A 517 5.88 17.79 16.73
CA GLY A 517 5.64 17.35 15.36
C GLY A 517 5.46 15.84 15.12
N HIS A 518 5.84 14.97 16.07
CA HIS A 518 5.70 13.52 15.89
C HIS A 518 4.61 12.95 16.82
N SER A 519 3.65 12.25 16.22
CA SER A 519 2.62 11.49 16.94
C SER A 519 3.30 10.36 17.71
N GLY A 520 3.48 10.54 19.02
CA GLY A 520 4.26 9.67 19.90
C GLY A 520 3.61 8.33 20.26
N GLU A 521 3.00 7.63 19.30
CA GLU A 521 2.43 6.29 19.48
C GLU A 521 3.00 5.33 18.42
N THR A 522 4.24 4.89 18.60
CA THR A 522 4.85 3.87 17.74
C THR A 522 4.26 2.50 18.07
N VAL A 523 3.54 1.89 17.12
CA VAL A 523 3.09 0.50 17.26
C VAL A 523 4.22 -0.44 16.84
N ASN A 524 4.61 -1.30 17.78
CA ASN A 524 5.62 -2.31 17.56
C ASN A 524 4.97 -3.68 17.39
N LEU A 525 5.56 -4.50 16.52
CA LEU A 525 5.24 -5.90 16.39
C LEU A 525 6.18 -6.72 17.26
N GLN A 526 5.61 -7.52 18.18
CA GLN A 526 6.36 -8.52 18.92
C GLN A 526 6.38 -9.82 18.13
N PHE A 527 7.58 -10.36 17.91
CA PHE A 527 7.78 -11.65 17.25
C PHE A 527 8.12 -12.72 18.28
N ARG A 528 7.45 -13.86 18.19
CA ARG A 528 7.72 -15.05 19.02
C ARG A 528 7.87 -16.27 18.11
N GLY A 529 8.93 -17.05 18.31
CA GLY A 529 9.19 -18.24 17.51
C GLY A 529 10.21 -19.14 18.18
N ALA A 530 10.25 -20.39 17.75
CA ALA A 530 11.33 -21.30 18.11
C ALA A 530 12.68 -20.80 17.55
N PRO A 531 13.83 -21.21 18.13
CA PRO A 531 15.14 -20.93 17.57
C PRO A 531 15.23 -21.32 16.08
N GLY A 532 15.81 -20.45 15.25
CA GLY A 532 15.89 -20.62 13.80
C GLY A 532 14.90 -19.78 13.00
N ASN A 533 13.87 -19.22 13.65
CA ASN A 533 13.02 -18.21 13.03
C ASN A 533 13.75 -16.85 12.92
N PHE A 534 13.36 -16.05 11.94
CA PHE A 534 13.96 -14.76 11.63
C PHE A 534 12.90 -13.69 11.29
N ILE A 535 13.32 -12.44 11.38
CA ILE A 535 12.65 -11.27 10.81
C ILE A 535 13.61 -10.56 9.86
N VAL A 536 13.04 -9.86 8.88
CA VAL A 536 13.74 -9.02 7.92
C VAL A 536 13.25 -7.60 8.12
N VAL A 537 14.19 -6.69 8.40
CA VAL A 537 13.90 -5.28 8.64
C VAL A 537 14.65 -4.42 7.62
N GLN A 538 14.01 -3.34 7.18
CA GLN A 538 14.60 -2.34 6.30
C GLN A 538 15.06 -1.11 7.10
N PRO A 539 16.13 -0.42 6.67
CA PRO A 539 16.56 0.85 7.26
C PRO A 539 15.64 2.01 6.85
N TYR A 540 14.38 1.99 7.33
CA TYR A 540 13.35 3.00 7.04
C TYR A 540 12.46 3.25 8.26
N GLU A 541 12.18 4.52 8.55
CA GLU A 541 11.30 5.01 9.61
C GLU A 541 10.56 6.26 9.07
N VAL A 542 9.27 6.41 9.41
CA VAL A 542 8.36 7.45 8.89
C VAL A 542 8.22 8.61 9.86
#